data_AF-A0A7S0LYZ6-F1
#
_entry.id   AF-A0A7S0LYZ6-F1
#
_cell.length_a   1.000
_cell.length_b   1.000
_cell.length_c   1.000
_cell.angle_alpha   90.00
_cell.angle_beta   90.00
_cell.angle_gamma   90.00
#
_symmetry.space_group_name_H-M   'P 1'
#
loop_
_entity.id
_entity.type
_entity.pdbx_description
1 polymer ?
#
loop_
_entity_poly.entity_id
_entity_poly.type
_entity_poly.pdbx_seq_one_letter_code
_entity_poly.pdbx_strand_id
1 'polypeptide(L)'
;MTATLTKQVAAANMTDAEQDMYDTLIMLFTHRHSKDLHDRQISTMNRLCKKYKEGFFVNDLRKLNQILGFVSALISEGVLGFVPPTCEILRVSCQTFVKETASEEYRNFSHICETIMLIGRFLGSPDLGLQIAAGQMLVTYASTPYVEDGQSAPVSYHHQIIEKSQVAESLAEGFGVRGATSPDRAAFLLLLRLALELSRTPELCGQLLRSGCLPAILDAIGCGFKTEAANMGLEVLWNILDTHIRAVSAGSAAADELDAAATVGALGGLLQALL
;
A
#
# COMPACT_ATOMS: atom_id res chain seq x y z
N MET A 1 -5.29 34.44 5.85
CA MET A 1 -5.75 33.72 7.06
C MET A 1 -7.26 33.48 7.14
N THR A 2 -8.10 34.22 6.41
CA THR A 2 -9.57 34.05 6.44
C THR A 2 -10.11 32.94 5.52
N ALA A 3 -9.38 32.54 4.48
CA ALA A 3 -9.84 31.52 3.51
C ALA A 3 -9.77 30.06 4.01
N THR A 4 -8.88 29.77 4.97
CA THR A 4 -8.68 28.41 5.51
C THR A 4 -9.75 28.03 6.52
N LEU A 5 -10.20 29.00 7.33
CA LEU A 5 -11.29 28.83 8.31
C LEU A 5 -12.66 28.66 7.65
N THR A 6 -12.89 29.24 6.46
CA THR A 6 -14.17 29.06 5.74
C THR A 6 -14.31 27.66 5.14
N LYS A 7 -13.21 26.97 4.81
CA LYS A 7 -13.24 25.59 4.30
C LYS A 7 -13.54 24.55 5.37
N GLN A 8 -13.07 24.76 6.61
CA GLN A 8 -13.37 23.85 7.74
C GLN A 8 -14.84 23.93 8.19
N VAL A 9 -15.50 25.08 8.05
CA VAL A 9 -16.93 25.22 8.38
C VAL A 9 -17.84 24.70 7.26
N ALA A 10 -17.36 24.68 6.00
CA ALA A 10 -18.12 24.13 4.88
C ALA A 10 -18.21 22.58 4.89
N ALA A 11 -17.26 21.89 5.53
CA ALA A 11 -17.32 20.44 5.70
C ALA A 11 -18.39 20.00 6.72
N ALA A 12 -18.75 20.87 7.67
CA ALA A 12 -19.65 20.54 8.77
C ALA A 12 -21.16 20.64 8.44
N ASN A 13 -21.53 21.04 7.21
CA ASN A 13 -22.93 21.20 6.79
C ASN A 13 -23.23 20.45 5.47
N MET A 14 -22.78 19.20 5.35
CA MET A 14 -23.20 18.31 4.26
C MET A 14 -24.48 17.58 4.66
N THR A 15 -25.50 17.64 3.81
CA THR A 15 -26.83 17.06 4.05
C THR A 15 -26.79 15.53 4.21
N ASP A 16 -27.59 14.98 5.13
CA ASP A 16 -27.75 13.53 5.41
C ASP A 16 -27.87 12.64 4.15
N ALA A 17 -28.41 13.16 3.05
CA ALA A 17 -28.56 12.44 1.78
C ALA A 17 -27.25 12.10 1.06
N GLU A 18 -26.15 12.82 1.33
CA GLU A 18 -24.86 12.59 0.69
C GLU A 18 -23.97 11.62 1.48
N GLN A 19 -24.22 11.46 2.77
CA GLN A 19 -23.52 10.54 3.68
C GLN A 19 -23.90 9.07 3.42
N ASP A 20 -24.96 8.84 2.65
CA ASP A 20 -25.51 7.53 2.25
C ASP A 20 -24.78 6.90 1.03
N MET A 21 -23.81 7.56 0.38
CA MET A 21 -23.19 6.96 -0.84
C MET A 21 -22.42 5.66 -0.56
N TYR A 22 -21.74 5.57 0.57
CA TYR A 22 -21.09 4.33 0.99
C TYR A 22 -22.11 3.23 1.28
N ASP A 23 -23.17 3.55 2.04
CA ASP A 23 -24.17 2.58 2.47
C ASP A 23 -25.01 2.10 1.28
N THR A 24 -25.37 3.01 0.37
CA THR A 24 -25.98 2.71 -0.92
C THR A 24 -25.10 1.73 -1.73
N LEU A 25 -23.80 1.98 -1.81
CA LEU A 25 -22.89 1.11 -2.57
C LEU A 25 -22.75 -0.27 -1.92
N ILE A 26 -22.60 -0.33 -0.59
CA ILE A 26 -22.57 -1.59 0.16
C ILE A 26 -23.88 -2.37 -0.02
N MET A 27 -25.03 -1.69 0.01
CA MET A 27 -26.33 -2.29 -0.25
C MET A 27 -26.40 -2.87 -1.67
N LEU A 28 -25.88 -2.14 -2.67
CA LEU A 28 -25.82 -2.62 -4.05
C LEU A 28 -25.00 -3.90 -4.17
N PHE A 29 -23.89 -4.06 -3.44
CA PHE A 29 -23.07 -5.28 -3.45
C PHE A 29 -23.71 -6.46 -2.70
N THR A 30 -24.47 -6.19 -1.64
CA THR A 30 -24.92 -7.25 -0.71
C THR A 30 -26.36 -7.72 -0.94
N HIS A 31 -27.24 -6.86 -1.45
CA HIS A 31 -28.66 -7.19 -1.52
C HIS A 31 -28.98 -8.11 -2.71
N ARG A 32 -29.83 -9.12 -2.47
CA ARG A 32 -30.16 -10.20 -3.42
C ARG A 32 -30.57 -9.73 -4.81
N HIS A 33 -31.26 -8.60 -4.89
CA HIS A 33 -31.81 -8.07 -6.14
C HIS A 33 -30.89 -7.04 -6.84
N SER A 34 -29.76 -6.68 -6.23
CA SER A 34 -28.85 -5.67 -6.77
C SER A 34 -27.40 -6.12 -6.90
N LYS A 35 -27.01 -7.24 -6.28
CA LYS A 35 -25.64 -7.74 -6.27
C LYS A 35 -25.03 -7.94 -7.66
N ASP A 36 -25.86 -8.23 -8.66
CA ASP A 36 -25.44 -8.44 -10.06
C ASP A 36 -25.65 -7.19 -10.94
N LEU A 37 -26.08 -6.05 -10.37
CA LEU A 37 -26.28 -4.79 -11.10
C LEU A 37 -24.97 -4.00 -11.23
N HIS A 38 -23.98 -4.60 -11.91
CA HIS A 38 -22.61 -4.08 -12.00
C HIS A 38 -22.56 -2.63 -12.53
N ASP A 39 -23.36 -2.28 -13.54
CA ASP A 39 -23.38 -0.92 -14.08
C ASP A 39 -23.77 0.13 -13.03
N ARG A 40 -24.72 -0.20 -12.13
CA ARG A 40 -25.14 0.69 -11.05
C ARG A 40 -24.07 0.80 -9.97
N GLN A 41 -23.41 -0.31 -9.65
CA GLN A 41 -22.30 -0.34 -8.69
C GLN A 41 -21.13 0.51 -9.20
N ILE A 42 -20.69 0.30 -10.43
CA ILE A 42 -19.63 1.06 -11.10
C ILE A 42 -19.99 2.55 -11.17
N SER A 43 -21.21 2.89 -11.59
CA SER A 43 -21.66 4.29 -11.62
C SER A 43 -21.62 4.94 -10.24
N THR A 44 -21.93 4.19 -9.18
CA THR A 44 -21.94 4.70 -7.80
C THR A 44 -20.50 4.87 -7.28
N MET A 45 -19.59 3.94 -7.57
CA MET A 45 -18.15 4.09 -7.26
C MET A 45 -17.54 5.32 -7.93
N ASN A 46 -17.87 5.56 -9.20
CA ASN A 46 -17.39 6.75 -9.92
C ASN A 46 -17.89 8.05 -9.28
N ARG A 47 -19.13 8.06 -8.79
CA ARG A 47 -19.68 9.21 -8.03
C ARG A 47 -18.96 9.39 -6.70
N LEU A 48 -18.67 8.30 -6.00
CA LEU A 48 -17.91 8.29 -4.75
C LEU A 48 -16.55 8.97 -4.98
N CYS A 49 -15.78 8.54 -5.98
CA CYS A 49 -14.47 9.12 -6.27
C CYS A 49 -14.52 10.62 -6.62
N LYS A 50 -15.54 11.03 -7.39
CA LYS A 50 -15.74 12.46 -7.72
C LYS A 50 -16.03 13.30 -6.48
N LYS A 51 -16.80 12.76 -5.54
CA LYS A 51 -17.14 13.45 -4.28
C LYS A 51 -15.91 13.58 -3.38
N TYR A 52 -15.15 12.49 -3.22
CA TYR A 52 -14.00 12.43 -2.32
C TYR A 52 -12.67 12.71 -3.03
N LYS A 53 -12.66 13.54 -4.08
CA LYS A 53 -11.46 13.81 -4.91
C LYS A 53 -10.24 14.33 -4.13
N GLU A 54 -10.45 14.90 -2.95
CA GLU A 54 -9.40 15.44 -2.06
C GLU A 54 -8.92 14.40 -1.03
N GLY A 55 -9.39 13.16 -1.10
CA GLY A 55 -9.09 12.08 -0.17
C GLY A 55 -10.32 11.57 0.57
N PHE A 56 -10.22 10.36 1.10
CA PHE A 56 -11.25 9.73 1.93
C PHE A 56 -11.07 10.09 3.40
N PHE A 57 -12.18 10.29 4.11
CA PHE A 57 -12.15 10.56 5.55
C PHE A 57 -11.78 9.32 6.35
N VAL A 58 -11.00 9.51 7.42
CA VAL A 58 -10.59 8.43 8.32
C VAL A 58 -11.80 7.70 8.93
N ASN A 59 -12.87 8.43 9.26
CA ASN A 59 -14.09 7.86 9.83
C ASN A 59 -14.87 6.96 8.85
N ASP A 60 -14.67 7.16 7.54
CA ASP A 60 -15.34 6.38 6.50
C ASP A 60 -14.56 5.12 6.10
N LEU A 61 -13.33 4.94 6.59
CA LEU A 61 -12.45 3.84 6.15
C LEU A 61 -13.03 2.46 6.41
N ARG A 62 -13.81 2.28 7.48
CA ARG A 62 -14.51 1.01 7.71
C ARG A 62 -15.47 0.64 6.56
N LYS A 63 -16.13 1.63 5.96
CA LYS A 63 -17.02 1.41 4.81
C LYS A 63 -16.21 1.22 3.53
N LEU A 64 -15.13 1.99 3.37
CA LEU A 64 -14.19 1.82 2.25
C LEU A 64 -13.58 0.41 2.24
N ASN A 65 -13.18 -0.14 3.39
CA ASN A 65 -12.64 -1.50 3.52
C ASN A 65 -13.63 -2.55 3.02
N GLN A 66 -14.91 -2.42 3.35
CA GLN A 66 -15.95 -3.32 2.83
C GLN A 66 -16.05 -3.25 1.31
N ILE A 67 -16.06 -2.04 0.75
CA ILE A 67 -16.12 -1.83 -0.71
C ILE A 67 -14.89 -2.42 -1.39
N LEU A 68 -13.68 -2.15 -0.88
CA LEU A 68 -12.43 -2.71 -1.40
C LEU A 68 -12.43 -4.24 -1.35
N GLY A 69 -12.96 -4.82 -0.27
CA GLY A 69 -13.16 -6.26 -0.13
C GLY A 69 -14.09 -6.83 -1.21
N PHE A 70 -15.25 -6.22 -1.44
CA PHE A 70 -16.20 -6.65 -2.48
C PHE A 70 -15.60 -6.56 -3.88
N VAL A 71 -14.97 -5.43 -4.23
CA VAL A 71 -14.43 -5.25 -5.58
C VAL A 71 -13.20 -6.11 -5.83
N SER A 72 -12.38 -6.37 -4.81
CA SER A 72 -11.27 -7.32 -4.91
C SER A 72 -11.77 -8.73 -5.24
N ALA A 73 -12.84 -9.19 -4.58
CA ALA A 73 -13.45 -10.49 -4.88
C ALA A 73 -14.00 -10.54 -6.32
N LEU A 74 -14.76 -9.53 -6.74
CA LEU A 74 -15.34 -9.47 -8.09
C LEU A 74 -14.27 -9.42 -9.19
N ILE A 75 -13.20 -8.66 -9.00
CA ILE A 75 -12.08 -8.62 -9.95
C ILE A 75 -11.39 -9.99 -10.03
N SER A 76 -11.21 -10.66 -8.89
CA SER A 76 -10.63 -12.01 -8.83
C SER A 76 -11.50 -13.06 -9.52
N GLU A 77 -12.82 -12.87 -9.52
CA GLU A 77 -13.80 -13.68 -10.27
C GLU A 77 -13.86 -13.33 -11.78
N GLY A 78 -13.08 -12.35 -12.24
CA GLY A 78 -12.98 -11.96 -13.65
C GLY A 78 -13.94 -10.85 -14.08
N VAL A 79 -14.61 -10.16 -13.15
CA VAL A 79 -15.49 -9.02 -13.46
C VAL A 79 -14.65 -7.75 -13.65
N LEU A 80 -13.93 -7.68 -14.77
CA LEU A 80 -12.93 -6.63 -15.04
C LEU A 80 -13.49 -5.21 -15.18
N GLY A 81 -14.82 -5.04 -15.32
CA GLY A 81 -15.47 -3.72 -15.32
C GLY A 81 -15.22 -2.90 -14.05
N PHE A 82 -14.85 -3.55 -12.94
CA PHE A 82 -14.48 -2.91 -11.68
C PHE A 82 -13.04 -2.41 -11.61
N VAL A 83 -12.17 -2.76 -12.56
CA VAL A 83 -10.77 -2.32 -12.56
C VAL A 83 -10.67 -0.78 -12.66
N PRO A 84 -11.28 -0.10 -13.66
CA PRO A 84 -11.16 1.36 -13.76
C PRO A 84 -11.63 2.15 -12.52
N PRO A 85 -12.83 1.89 -11.94
CA PRO A 85 -13.25 2.63 -10.75
C PRO A 85 -12.42 2.26 -9.51
N THR A 86 -11.88 1.04 -9.42
CA THR A 86 -10.96 0.68 -8.31
C THR A 86 -9.65 1.45 -8.43
N CYS A 87 -9.07 1.55 -9.63
CA CYS A 87 -7.89 2.39 -9.87
C CYS A 87 -8.14 3.86 -9.48
N GLU A 88 -9.36 4.37 -9.70
CA GLU A 88 -9.74 5.72 -9.27
C GLU A 88 -9.76 5.84 -7.74
N ILE A 89 -10.36 4.87 -7.03
CA ILE A 89 -10.33 4.83 -5.56
C ILE A 89 -8.90 4.86 -5.05
N LEU A 90 -8.01 4.03 -5.60
CA LEU A 90 -6.60 3.97 -5.21
C LEU A 90 -5.90 5.32 -5.44
N ARG A 91 -6.20 6.00 -6.55
CA ARG A 91 -5.63 7.32 -6.85
C ARG A 91 -6.11 8.39 -5.87
N VAL A 92 -7.39 8.36 -5.51
CA VAL A 92 -7.94 9.25 -4.48
C VAL A 92 -7.27 8.98 -3.13
N SER A 93 -7.02 7.71 -2.80
CA SER A 93 -6.30 7.30 -1.59
C SER A 93 -4.84 7.79 -1.54
N CYS A 94 -4.24 8.20 -2.65
CA CYS A 94 -2.91 8.82 -2.66
C CYS A 94 -2.87 10.18 -1.93
N GLN A 95 -4.00 10.86 -1.75
CA GLN A 95 -4.06 12.16 -1.06
C GLN A 95 -3.90 12.07 0.47
N THR A 96 -3.58 10.87 1.00
CA THR A 96 -3.61 10.50 2.42
C THR A 96 -5.02 10.69 3.04
N PHE A 97 -5.31 9.99 4.13
CA PHE A 97 -6.66 10.00 4.69
C PHE A 97 -6.96 11.32 5.42
N VAL A 98 -8.09 11.93 5.09
CA VAL A 98 -8.51 13.23 5.63
C VAL A 98 -9.01 13.05 7.05
N LYS A 99 -8.48 13.86 7.97
CA LYS A 99 -8.85 13.90 9.38
C LYS A 99 -9.73 15.12 9.63
N GLU A 100 -10.78 14.95 10.40
CA GLU A 100 -11.59 16.04 10.96
C GLU A 100 -11.04 16.45 12.34
N THR A 101 -10.46 15.51 13.08
CA THR A 101 -9.82 15.78 14.37
C THR A 101 -8.47 15.09 14.51
N ALA A 102 -7.56 15.69 15.29
CA ALA A 102 -6.22 15.13 15.53
C ALA A 102 -6.22 13.73 16.19
N SER A 103 -7.31 13.35 16.87
CA SER A 103 -7.41 12.07 17.59
C SER A 103 -7.93 10.91 16.73
N GLU A 104 -8.45 11.19 15.54
CA GLU A 104 -9.12 10.18 14.71
C GLU A 104 -8.22 9.07 14.23
N GLU A 105 -6.97 9.39 13.94
CA GLU A 105 -5.98 8.41 13.52
C GLU A 105 -5.80 7.31 14.55
N TYR A 106 -5.63 7.67 15.82
CA TYR A 106 -5.46 6.71 16.89
C TYR A 106 -6.70 5.86 17.13
N ARG A 107 -7.90 6.45 16.99
CA ARG A 107 -9.17 5.72 17.16
C ARG A 107 -9.45 4.75 16.01
N ASN A 108 -9.02 5.11 14.80
CA ASN A 108 -9.25 4.35 13.59
C ASN A 108 -8.00 3.61 13.10
N PHE A 109 -6.97 3.47 13.95
CA PHE A 109 -5.69 2.86 13.61
C PHE A 109 -5.85 1.50 12.90
N SER A 110 -6.72 0.64 13.45
CA SER A 110 -7.03 -0.67 12.87
C SER A 110 -7.65 -0.58 11.48
N HIS A 111 -8.58 0.35 11.26
CA HIS A 111 -9.22 0.56 9.96
C HIS A 111 -8.26 1.14 8.93
N ILE A 112 -7.33 2.00 9.34
CA ILE A 112 -6.28 2.50 8.46
C ILE A 112 -5.35 1.34 8.07
N CYS A 113 -4.91 0.53 9.03
CA CYS A 113 -4.06 -0.64 8.74
C CYS A 113 -4.75 -1.62 7.77
N GLU A 114 -6.03 -1.90 8.02
CA GLU A 114 -6.84 -2.76 7.15
C GLU A 114 -7.00 -2.16 5.75
N THR A 115 -7.16 -0.83 5.63
CA THR A 115 -7.23 -0.15 4.33
C THR A 115 -5.93 -0.34 3.56
N ILE A 116 -4.79 -0.07 4.20
CA ILE A 116 -3.45 -0.22 3.59
C ILE A 116 -3.19 -1.68 3.20
N MET A 117 -3.58 -2.64 4.04
CA MET A 117 -3.51 -4.07 3.72
C MET A 117 -4.35 -4.44 2.49
N LEU A 118 -5.62 -3.98 2.42
CA LEU A 118 -6.50 -4.25 1.29
C LEU A 118 -5.98 -3.63 0.00
N ILE A 119 -5.39 -2.42 0.07
CA ILE A 119 -4.69 -1.81 -1.06
C ILE A 119 -3.47 -2.65 -1.47
N GLY A 120 -2.70 -3.14 -0.49
CA GLY A 120 -1.58 -4.06 -0.66
C GLY A 120 -1.93 -5.25 -1.55
N ARG A 121 -3.07 -5.90 -1.32
CA ARG A 121 -3.49 -7.09 -2.10
C ARG A 121 -3.58 -6.85 -3.60
N PHE A 122 -3.81 -5.61 -4.05
CA PHE A 122 -3.83 -5.29 -5.47
C PHE A 122 -2.44 -5.29 -6.12
N LEU A 123 -1.35 -5.32 -5.33
CA LEU A 123 0.01 -5.56 -5.84
C LEU A 123 0.12 -6.94 -6.49
N GLY A 124 -0.62 -7.95 -6.02
CA GLY A 124 -0.70 -9.28 -6.62
C GLY A 124 -1.65 -9.39 -7.82
N SER A 125 -2.24 -8.28 -8.28
CA SER A 125 -3.16 -8.30 -9.41
C SER A 125 -2.43 -8.58 -10.74
N PRO A 126 -2.97 -9.42 -11.64
CA PRO A 126 -2.45 -9.56 -13.00
C PRO A 126 -2.72 -8.31 -13.85
N ASP A 127 -3.72 -7.51 -13.49
CA ASP A 127 -4.01 -6.24 -14.16
C ASP A 127 -2.95 -5.19 -13.83
N LEU A 128 -2.21 -4.77 -14.86
CA LEU A 128 -1.08 -3.85 -14.74
C LEU A 128 -1.51 -2.48 -14.21
N GLY A 129 -2.68 -1.98 -14.64
CA GLY A 129 -3.17 -0.67 -14.22
C GLY A 129 -3.48 -0.65 -12.71
N LEU A 130 -4.11 -1.70 -12.22
CA LEU A 130 -4.45 -1.88 -10.82
C LEU A 130 -3.21 -2.05 -9.94
N GLN A 131 -2.25 -2.86 -10.39
CA GLN A 131 -0.98 -3.04 -9.69
C GLN A 131 -0.19 -1.72 -9.59
N ILE A 132 -0.12 -0.96 -10.69
CA ILE A 132 0.54 0.36 -10.70
C ILE A 132 -0.18 1.34 -9.77
N ALA A 133 -1.51 1.41 -9.81
CA ALA A 133 -2.27 2.32 -8.97
C ALA A 133 -2.08 2.01 -7.47
N ALA A 134 -2.07 0.72 -7.10
CA ALA A 134 -1.82 0.28 -5.73
C ALA A 134 -0.38 0.58 -5.28
N GLY A 135 0.60 0.26 -6.12
CA GLY A 135 2.01 0.55 -5.82
C GLY A 135 2.28 2.05 -5.67
N GLN A 136 1.67 2.89 -6.52
CA GLN A 136 1.80 4.34 -6.42
C GLN A 136 1.23 4.85 -5.11
N MET A 137 0.02 4.42 -4.74
CA MET A 137 -0.59 4.80 -3.48
C MET A 137 0.29 4.42 -2.28
N LEU A 138 0.79 3.19 -2.24
CA LEU A 138 1.62 2.70 -1.14
C LEU A 138 2.98 3.40 -1.06
N VAL A 139 3.63 3.64 -2.19
CA VAL A 139 4.88 4.43 -2.24
C VAL A 139 4.62 5.84 -1.76
N THR A 140 3.55 6.51 -2.23
CA THR A 140 3.17 7.84 -1.75
C THR A 140 2.94 7.82 -0.25
N TYR A 141 2.18 6.86 0.26
CA TYR A 141 1.89 6.74 1.69
C TYR A 141 3.17 6.55 2.53
N ALA A 142 4.05 5.62 2.11
CA ALA A 142 5.31 5.31 2.80
C ALA A 142 6.34 6.44 2.73
N SER A 143 6.33 7.25 1.66
CA SER A 143 7.28 8.34 1.46
C SER A 143 6.80 9.70 1.95
N THR A 144 5.53 9.84 2.34
CA THR A 144 4.95 11.14 2.72
C THR A 144 5.67 11.70 3.95
N PRO A 145 6.40 12.83 3.82
CA PRO A 145 7.06 13.44 4.95
C PRO A 145 6.04 14.12 5.87
N TYR A 146 6.36 14.18 7.15
CA TYR A 146 5.59 14.98 8.11
C TYR A 146 5.61 16.46 7.68
N VAL A 147 4.43 17.07 7.61
CA VAL A 147 4.28 18.52 7.37
C VAL A 147 3.88 19.18 8.68
N GLU A 148 4.74 20.07 9.18
CA GLU A 148 4.61 20.76 10.47
C GLU A 148 3.30 21.57 10.63
N ASP A 149 2.63 21.93 9.53
CA ASP A 149 1.33 22.64 9.54
C ASP A 149 0.12 21.76 9.94
N GLY A 150 0.37 20.60 10.56
CA GLY A 150 -0.62 19.90 11.39
C GLY A 150 -1.65 19.06 10.65
N GLN A 151 -1.45 18.75 9.37
CA GLN A 151 -2.36 17.90 8.61
C GLN A 151 -1.87 16.47 8.38
N SER A 152 -0.56 16.22 8.43
CA SER A 152 0.01 14.87 8.25
C SER A 152 0.53 14.29 9.56
N ALA A 153 0.45 12.98 9.72
CA ALA A 153 0.93 12.30 10.92
C ALA A 153 2.47 12.28 10.92
N PRO A 154 3.13 12.14 12.10
CA PRO A 154 4.57 11.95 12.13
C PRO A 154 4.96 10.71 11.32
N VAL A 155 6.14 10.74 10.68
CA VAL A 155 6.65 9.63 9.84
C VAL A 155 6.67 8.30 10.60
N SER A 156 6.94 8.33 11.91
CA SER A 156 6.89 7.15 12.78
C SER A 156 5.50 6.50 12.85
N TYR A 157 4.43 7.29 12.74
CA TYR A 157 3.06 6.78 12.74
C TYR A 157 2.70 6.08 11.42
N HIS A 158 3.11 6.64 10.28
CA HIS A 158 2.93 5.96 8.98
C HIS A 158 3.70 4.65 8.93
N HIS A 159 4.93 4.61 9.45
CA HIS A 159 5.68 3.36 9.57
C HIS A 159 4.95 2.33 10.45
N GLN A 160 4.43 2.74 11.62
CA GLN A 160 3.65 1.83 12.48
C GLN A 160 2.42 1.26 11.77
N ILE A 161 1.73 2.07 10.97
CA ILE A 161 0.60 1.59 10.17
C ILE A 161 1.09 0.55 9.17
N ILE A 162 2.12 0.87 8.37
CA ILE A 162 2.66 -0.05 7.36
C ILE A 162 3.14 -1.35 8.00
N GLU A 163 3.86 -1.27 9.13
CA GLU A 163 4.34 -2.42 9.91
C GLU A 163 3.20 -3.33 10.37
N LYS A 164 2.02 -2.78 10.67
CA LYS A 164 0.83 -3.56 11.07
C LYS A 164 -0.07 -3.95 9.90
N SER A 165 0.19 -3.44 8.70
CA SER A 165 -0.65 -3.62 7.51
C SER A 165 -0.23 -4.78 6.61
N GLN A 166 0.86 -5.51 6.93
CA GLN A 166 1.33 -6.67 6.16
C GLN A 166 1.57 -6.34 4.66
N VAL A 167 2.16 -5.16 4.41
CA VAL A 167 2.44 -4.70 3.03
C VAL A 167 3.58 -5.52 2.41
N ALA A 168 4.52 -6.02 3.22
CA ALA A 168 5.65 -6.79 2.74
C ALA A 168 5.23 -8.13 2.11
N GLU A 169 4.22 -8.80 2.68
CA GLU A 169 3.62 -10.02 2.15
C GLU A 169 2.98 -9.76 0.78
N SER A 170 2.18 -8.68 0.71
CA SER A 170 1.55 -8.27 -0.55
C SER A 170 2.57 -7.85 -1.63
N LEU A 171 3.68 -7.25 -1.21
CA LEU A 171 4.78 -6.88 -2.11
C LEU A 171 5.49 -8.11 -2.67
N ALA A 172 5.71 -9.15 -1.86
CA ALA A 172 6.26 -10.42 -2.32
C ALA A 172 5.37 -11.08 -3.37
N GLU A 173 4.05 -11.07 -3.16
CA GLU A 173 3.08 -11.52 -4.17
C GLU A 173 3.21 -10.71 -5.47
N GLY A 174 3.32 -9.38 -5.37
CA GLY A 174 3.53 -8.50 -6.53
C GLY A 174 4.81 -8.83 -7.31
N PHE A 175 5.92 -9.12 -6.63
CA PHE A 175 7.14 -9.59 -7.27
C PHE A 175 6.96 -10.96 -7.94
N GLY A 176 6.17 -11.85 -7.33
CA GLY A 176 5.83 -13.15 -7.92
C GLY A 176 5.04 -13.02 -9.24
N VAL A 177 4.19 -12.00 -9.35
CA VAL A 177 3.46 -11.69 -10.59
C VAL A 177 4.36 -10.99 -11.61
N ARG A 178 5.21 -10.05 -11.17
CA ARG A 178 6.10 -9.25 -12.02
C ARG A 178 7.54 -9.31 -11.51
N GLY A 179 8.25 -10.37 -11.90
CA GLY A 179 9.68 -10.52 -11.60
C GLY A 179 10.57 -9.61 -12.46
N ALA A 180 11.89 -9.70 -12.23
CA ALA A 180 12.88 -8.85 -12.90
C ALA A 180 12.92 -8.98 -14.43
N THR A 181 12.47 -10.12 -14.97
CA THR A 181 12.38 -10.38 -16.41
C THR A 181 11.06 -9.92 -17.03
N SER A 182 10.16 -9.32 -16.26
CA SER A 182 8.88 -8.82 -16.75
C SER A 182 9.08 -7.76 -17.84
N PRO A 183 8.31 -7.79 -18.95
CA PRO A 183 8.32 -6.71 -19.93
C PRO A 183 7.82 -5.38 -19.33
N ASP A 184 7.01 -5.44 -18.27
CA ASP A 184 6.42 -4.30 -17.59
C ASP A 184 7.38 -3.69 -16.56
N ARG A 185 8.50 -3.15 -17.06
CA ARG A 185 9.60 -2.63 -16.24
C ARG A 185 9.15 -1.54 -15.25
N ALA A 186 8.17 -0.73 -15.63
CA ALA A 186 7.64 0.33 -14.76
C ALA A 186 6.98 -0.22 -13.48
N ALA A 187 6.24 -1.32 -13.59
CA ALA A 187 5.62 -1.97 -12.42
C ALA A 187 6.69 -2.60 -11.52
N PHE A 188 7.68 -3.28 -12.10
CA PHE A 188 8.78 -3.86 -11.33
C PHE A 188 9.59 -2.79 -10.56
N LEU A 189 9.94 -1.68 -11.22
CA LEU A 189 10.62 -0.55 -10.57
C LEU A 189 9.77 0.07 -9.47
N LEU A 190 8.45 0.13 -9.63
CA LEU A 190 7.54 0.62 -8.59
C LEU A 190 7.51 -0.30 -7.37
N LEU A 191 7.51 -1.63 -7.57
CA LEU A 191 7.60 -2.60 -6.48
C LEU A 191 8.95 -2.48 -5.74
N LEU A 192 10.06 -2.33 -6.48
CA LEU A 192 11.37 -2.07 -5.88
C LEU A 192 11.40 -0.73 -5.13
N ARG A 193 10.74 0.29 -5.64
CA ARG A 193 10.61 1.58 -4.96
C ARG A 193 9.86 1.41 -3.64
N LEU A 194 8.78 0.65 -3.62
CA LEU A 194 8.08 0.33 -2.37
C LEU A 194 9.00 -0.44 -1.41
N ALA A 195 9.69 -1.48 -1.89
CA ALA A 195 10.68 -2.21 -1.08
C ALA A 195 11.72 -1.28 -0.45
N LEU A 196 12.20 -0.29 -1.20
CA LEU A 196 13.15 0.71 -0.71
C LEU A 196 12.56 1.57 0.41
N GLU A 197 11.33 2.06 0.25
CA GLU A 197 10.66 2.82 1.31
C GLU A 197 10.43 1.95 2.56
N LEU A 198 10.06 0.67 2.39
CA LEU A 198 9.89 -0.27 3.50
C LEU A 198 11.23 -0.60 4.18
N SER A 199 12.34 -0.66 3.46
CA SER A 199 13.65 -1.00 4.02
C SER A 199 14.25 0.07 4.96
N ARG A 200 13.54 1.18 5.22
CA ARG A 200 14.05 2.27 6.07
C ARG A 200 13.95 1.98 7.57
N THR A 201 13.12 1.03 7.99
CA THR A 201 12.99 0.67 9.41
C THR A 201 13.41 -0.78 9.67
N PRO A 202 14.03 -1.07 10.83
CA PRO A 202 14.43 -2.43 11.17
C PRO A 202 13.30 -3.46 11.11
N GLU A 203 12.12 -3.07 11.59
CA GLU A 203 10.95 -3.95 11.66
C GLU A 203 10.49 -4.37 10.26
N LEU A 204 10.39 -3.40 9.35
CA LEU A 204 9.99 -3.62 7.96
C LEU A 204 11.07 -4.36 7.16
N CYS A 205 12.36 -4.14 7.43
CA CYS A 205 13.44 -4.98 6.89
C CYS A 205 13.24 -6.45 7.27
N GLY A 206 12.90 -6.73 8.54
CA GLY A 206 12.58 -8.08 8.99
C GLY A 206 11.36 -8.67 8.26
N GLN A 207 10.33 -7.87 8.03
CA GLN A 207 9.15 -8.29 7.27
C GLN A 207 9.45 -8.59 5.80
N LEU A 208 10.25 -7.76 5.12
CA LEU A 208 10.68 -7.99 3.73
C LEU A 208 11.40 -9.33 3.59
N LEU A 209 12.27 -9.67 4.55
CA LEU A 209 12.97 -10.94 4.55
C LEU A 209 12.00 -12.12 4.76
N ARG A 210 11.16 -12.07 5.81
CA ARG A 210 10.22 -13.15 6.13
C ARG A 210 9.15 -13.37 5.07
N SER A 211 8.77 -12.30 4.35
CA SER A 211 7.77 -12.35 3.28
C SER A 211 8.31 -12.95 1.98
N GLY A 212 9.62 -13.16 1.87
CA GLY A 212 10.22 -13.71 0.66
C GLY A 212 10.44 -12.69 -0.47
N CYS A 213 10.63 -11.40 -0.14
CA CYS A 213 10.97 -10.39 -1.16
C CYS A 213 12.40 -10.51 -1.70
N LEU A 214 13.29 -11.17 -0.96
CA LEU A 214 14.73 -11.20 -1.22
C LEU A 214 15.11 -11.76 -2.61
N PRO A 215 14.54 -12.87 -3.13
CA PRO A 215 14.88 -13.37 -4.45
C PRO A 215 14.68 -12.31 -5.55
N ALA A 216 13.56 -11.57 -5.52
CA ALA A 216 13.28 -10.53 -6.52
C ALA A 216 14.23 -9.32 -6.40
N ILE A 217 14.67 -9.01 -5.17
CA ILE A 217 15.69 -7.97 -4.92
C ILE A 217 17.05 -8.40 -5.51
N LEU A 218 17.44 -9.66 -5.34
CA LEU A 218 18.66 -10.20 -5.92
C LEU A 218 18.59 -10.25 -7.46
N ASP A 219 17.45 -10.64 -8.02
CA ASP A 219 17.21 -10.62 -9.46
C ASP A 219 17.32 -9.18 -10.02
N ALA A 220 16.83 -8.18 -9.28
CA ALA A 220 16.97 -6.77 -9.65
C ALA A 220 18.44 -6.33 -9.76
N ILE A 221 19.31 -6.82 -8.86
CA ILE A 221 20.75 -6.57 -8.88
C ILE A 221 21.39 -7.26 -10.11
N GLY A 222 20.95 -8.49 -10.40
CA GLY A 222 21.37 -9.27 -11.57
C GLY A 222 21.05 -8.63 -12.93
N CYS A 223 20.11 -7.70 -12.99
CA CYS A 223 19.79 -6.94 -14.22
C CYS A 223 20.93 -6.01 -14.70
N GLY A 224 21.98 -5.83 -13.90
CA GLY A 224 23.21 -5.12 -14.26
C GLY A 224 23.41 -3.82 -13.49
N PHE A 225 24.65 -3.58 -13.05
CA PHE A 225 25.05 -2.54 -12.09
C PHE A 225 24.76 -1.07 -12.49
N LYS A 226 24.44 -0.81 -13.77
CA LYS A 226 24.07 0.54 -14.24
C LYS A 226 22.57 0.77 -14.31
N THR A 227 21.77 -0.23 -13.96
CA THR A 227 20.31 -0.13 -14.01
C THR A 227 19.76 0.48 -12.73
N GLU A 228 18.68 1.23 -12.86
CA GLU A 228 17.92 1.75 -11.72
C GLU A 228 17.45 0.63 -10.78
N ALA A 229 17.02 -0.49 -11.35
CA ALA A 229 16.62 -1.68 -10.59
C ALA A 229 17.76 -2.22 -9.72
N ALA A 230 18.97 -2.33 -10.27
CA ALA A 230 20.12 -2.81 -9.51
C ALA A 230 20.52 -1.85 -8.38
N ASN A 231 20.46 -0.53 -8.62
CA ASN A 231 20.74 0.47 -7.60
C ASN A 231 19.73 0.41 -6.45
N MET A 232 18.43 0.32 -6.75
CA MET A 232 17.40 0.16 -5.72
C MET A 232 17.54 -1.16 -4.98
N GLY A 233 17.76 -2.26 -5.71
CA GLY A 233 17.93 -3.59 -5.11
C GLY A 233 19.14 -3.64 -4.17
N LEU A 234 20.27 -3.04 -4.56
CA LEU A 234 21.47 -2.97 -3.74
C LEU A 234 21.23 -2.17 -2.45
N GLU A 235 20.54 -1.03 -2.54
CA GLU A 235 20.21 -0.20 -1.38
C GLU A 235 19.26 -0.92 -0.41
N VAL A 236 18.21 -1.58 -0.93
CA VAL A 236 17.28 -2.39 -0.12
C VAL A 236 18.05 -3.50 0.60
N LEU A 237 18.89 -4.23 -0.14
CA LEU A 237 19.69 -5.31 0.41
C LEU A 237 20.67 -4.82 1.47
N TRP A 238 21.34 -3.70 1.23
CA TRP A 238 22.23 -3.08 2.20
C TRP A 238 21.49 -2.73 3.49
N ASN A 239 20.31 -2.13 3.41
CA ASN A 239 19.51 -1.78 4.59
C ASN A 239 19.09 -3.01 5.40
N ILE A 240 18.72 -4.11 4.73
CA ILE A 240 18.40 -5.39 5.38
C ILE A 240 19.63 -5.95 6.11
N LEU A 241 20.79 -5.96 5.44
CA LEU A 241 22.03 -6.48 6.00
C LEU A 241 22.54 -5.63 7.17
N ASP A 242 22.57 -4.30 7.04
CA ASP A 242 23.01 -3.38 8.10
C ASP A 242 22.12 -3.52 9.34
N THR A 243 20.80 -3.63 9.14
CA THR A 243 19.84 -3.89 10.21
C THR A 243 20.18 -5.19 10.95
N HIS A 244 20.41 -6.28 10.20
CA HIS A 244 20.70 -7.58 10.78
C HIS A 244 22.05 -7.59 11.52
N ILE A 245 23.10 -7.00 10.94
CA ILE A 245 24.42 -6.88 11.57
C ILE A 245 24.33 -6.11 12.89
N ARG A 246 23.57 -5.01 12.93
CA ARG A 246 23.34 -4.25 14.17
C ARG A 246 22.56 -5.05 15.21
N ALA A 247 21.54 -5.81 14.80
CA ALA A 247 20.76 -6.65 15.71
C ALA A 247 21.61 -7.76 16.35
N VAL A 248 22.44 -8.43 15.55
CA VAL A 248 23.40 -9.45 16.02
C VAL A 248 24.41 -8.83 16.99
N SER A 249 24.98 -7.66 16.64
CA SER A 249 25.96 -6.97 17.47
C SER A 249 25.39 -6.49 18.81
N ALA A 250 24.08 -6.22 18.87
CA ALA A 250 23.37 -5.79 20.07
C ALA A 250 22.94 -6.96 20.98
N GLY A 251 23.17 -8.22 20.58
CA GLY A 251 22.71 -9.40 21.33
C GLY A 251 21.18 -9.48 21.43
N SER A 252 20.47 -8.91 20.45
CA SER A 252 19.01 -8.90 20.44
C SER A 252 18.46 -10.29 20.10
N ALA A 253 17.41 -10.74 20.81
CA ALA A 253 16.68 -11.96 20.48
C ALA A 253 16.07 -11.94 19.05
N ALA A 254 15.91 -10.76 18.45
CA ALA A 254 15.50 -10.62 17.05
C ALA A 254 16.57 -11.15 16.06
N ALA A 255 17.83 -11.30 16.49
CA ALA A 255 18.88 -11.95 15.71
C ALA A 255 18.68 -13.47 15.60
N ASP A 256 18.04 -14.10 16.59
CA ASP A 256 17.78 -15.54 16.60
C ASP A 256 16.53 -15.92 15.77
N GLU A 257 15.58 -15.00 15.58
CA GLU A 257 14.40 -15.19 14.72
C GLU A 257 14.67 -14.93 13.23
N LEU A 258 15.72 -14.19 12.89
CA LEU A 258 16.14 -14.02 11.51
C LEU A 258 16.97 -15.25 11.10
N ASP A 259 16.29 -16.22 10.50
CA ASP A 259 16.86 -17.50 10.06
C ASP A 259 18.22 -17.30 9.38
N ALA A 260 19.30 -17.72 10.06
CA ALA A 260 20.66 -17.62 9.56
C ALA A 260 20.78 -18.26 8.17
N ALA A 261 19.93 -19.24 7.84
CA ALA A 261 19.85 -19.84 6.51
C ALA A 261 19.36 -18.85 5.43
N ALA A 262 18.42 -17.96 5.74
CA ALA A 262 17.95 -16.93 4.82
C ALA A 262 19.05 -15.88 4.55
N THR A 263 19.78 -15.47 5.59
CA THR A 263 20.92 -14.53 5.45
C THR A 263 22.09 -15.16 4.69
N VAL A 264 22.43 -16.42 4.99
CA VAL A 264 23.48 -17.16 4.26
C VAL A 264 23.06 -17.42 2.80
N GLY A 265 21.78 -17.73 2.56
CA GLY A 265 21.21 -17.82 1.22
C GLY A 265 21.27 -16.49 0.46
N ALA A 266 20.96 -15.37 1.13
CA ALA A 266 21.07 -14.02 0.58
C ALA A 266 22.50 -13.70 0.14
N LEU A 267 23.47 -13.96 1.02
CA LEU A 267 24.89 -13.72 0.78
C LEU A 267 25.44 -14.67 -0.31
N GLY A 268 24.97 -15.92 -0.35
CA GLY A 268 25.28 -16.87 -1.41
C GLY A 268 24.75 -16.44 -2.78
N GLY A 269 23.50 -15.96 -2.84
CA GLY A 269 22.90 -15.41 -4.05
C GLY A 269 23.58 -14.14 -4.53
N LEU A 270 24.01 -13.26 -3.60
CA LEU A 270 24.85 -12.09 -3.88
C LEU A 270 26.18 -12.47 -4.53
N LEU A 271 26.87 -13.46 -3.96
CA LEU A 271 28.12 -13.97 -4.51
C LEU A 271 27.92 -14.56 -5.91
N GLN A 272 26.81 -15.24 -6.16
CA GLN A 272 26.46 -15.73 -7.50
C GLN A 272 26.08 -14.61 -8.49
N ALA A 273 25.43 -13.55 -8.03
CA ALA A 273 25.05 -12.42 -8.89
C ALA A 273 26.23 -11.50 -9.24
N LEU A 274 27.30 -11.51 -8.42
CA LEU A 274 28.50 -10.70 -8.61
C LEU A 274 29.62 -11.44 -9.38
N LEU A 275 29.54 -12.76 -9.52
CA LEU A 275 30.49 -13.62 -10.25
C LEU A 275 29.98 -13.95 -11.65
#